data_AF-A0AAE1W5F4-F1
#
_entry.id   AF-A0AAE1W5F4-F1
#
_cell.length_a   1.000
_cell.length_b   1.000
_cell.length_c   1.000
_cell.angle_alpha   90.00
_cell.angle_beta   90.00
_cell.angle_gamma   90.00
#
_symmetry.space_group_name_H-M   'P 1'
#
loop_
_entity.id
_entity.type
_entity.pdbx_description
1 polymer ?
#
loop_
_entity_poly.entity_id
_entity_poly.type
_entity_poly.pdbx_seq_one_letter_code
_entity_poly.pdbx_strand_id
1 'polypeptide(L)'
;MASHLRLPVQTIKTSQSSYNVKQTATFSLSSSFTTQHQQNNSHLLISYVARKPQPKSESRISHFLPICTLSSPKPPTTKEEAILQAKTALFSTLEKPLNNPKLAGKIKKIKQPRFRVEIPVIDDSPSSLSQLALEVFGEMPVRRKGSQVKILILWASQSLTQAANKAFDSHSSDVVVRNIDVSSVLDEDIRTVNSADVAVFLAPEASQLEVVKTVTDSFYPRPVAIFNPKWGFEEEVDFGELSGFVGSFDVVYSFTGLEVRGILSKRKGVIFKCVKDGVLSGERWYVLVEEEGELRVVSRFKARPSISEVENVLYNLMAINSPVTKSAKFLKDLVSNVTGKK
;
A
#
# COMPACT_ATOMS: atom_id res chain seq x y z
N MET A 1 10.12 26.20 14.02
CA MET A 1 10.43 26.25 12.58
C MET A 1 9.21 25.77 11.83
N ALA A 2 8.71 26.52 10.84
CA ALA A 2 7.57 26.09 10.05
C ALA A 2 8.02 25.08 8.97
N SER A 3 7.34 23.94 8.88
CA SER A 3 7.56 22.96 7.80
C SER A 3 7.07 23.54 6.47
N HIS A 4 7.84 23.32 5.40
CA HIS A 4 7.50 23.73 4.03
C HIS A 4 6.91 22.59 3.19
N LEU A 5 6.82 21.38 3.77
CA LEU A 5 6.14 20.25 3.16
C LEU A 5 4.63 20.39 3.27
N ARG A 6 3.94 20.08 2.18
CA ARG A 6 2.52 19.78 2.21
C ARG A 6 2.31 18.36 1.71
N LEU A 7 1.40 17.64 2.35
CA LEU A 7 0.80 16.42 1.82
C LEU A 7 -0.46 16.83 1.05
N PRO A 8 -0.39 17.15 -0.25
CA PRO A 8 -1.60 17.35 -1.03
C PRO A 8 -2.32 16.02 -1.23
N VAL A 9 -3.64 16.02 -1.13
CA VAL A 9 -4.49 15.01 -1.77
C VAL A 9 -4.32 15.18 -3.27
N GLN A 10 -3.41 14.43 -3.89
CA GLN A 10 -3.24 14.46 -5.35
C GLN A 10 -4.16 13.45 -6.00
N THR A 11 -5.13 13.97 -6.74
CA THR A 11 -5.93 13.28 -7.73
C THR A 11 -5.04 12.74 -8.85
N ILE A 12 -5.08 11.42 -9.09
CA ILE A 12 -4.42 10.80 -10.24
C ILE A 12 -5.20 11.18 -11.52
N LYS A 13 -4.50 11.46 -12.62
CA LYS A 13 -5.12 11.75 -13.92
C LYS A 13 -6.00 10.56 -14.34
N THR A 14 -7.29 10.80 -14.52
CA THR A 14 -8.23 9.84 -15.12
C THR A 14 -8.07 9.85 -16.64
N SER A 15 -7.91 8.69 -17.27
CA SER A 15 -8.07 8.58 -18.72
C SER A 15 -9.57 8.60 -19.05
N GLN A 16 -10.03 9.60 -19.80
CA GLN A 16 -11.38 9.58 -20.36
C GLN A 16 -11.47 8.45 -21.39
N SER A 17 -12.12 7.34 -21.03
CA SER A 17 -12.50 6.31 -21.99
C SER A 17 -13.97 6.50 -22.36
N SER A 18 -14.19 7.04 -23.55
CA SER A 18 -15.48 7.09 -24.23
C SER A 18 -15.88 5.67 -24.63
N TYR A 19 -16.66 4.98 -23.81
CA TYR A 19 -17.22 3.69 -24.20
C TYR A 19 -18.40 3.92 -25.14
N ASN A 20 -18.20 3.57 -26.40
CA ASN A 20 -19.28 3.28 -27.34
C ASN A 20 -18.94 1.98 -28.05
N VAL A 21 -20.00 1.27 -28.45
CA VAL A 21 -20.05 0.11 -29.37
C VAL A 21 -20.33 -1.26 -28.75
N LYS A 22 -21.65 -1.54 -28.77
CA LYS A 22 -22.38 -2.68 -29.36
C LYS A 22 -22.18 -4.10 -28.81
N GLN A 23 -23.31 -4.58 -28.28
CA GLN A 23 -23.69 -5.98 -28.13
C GLN A 23 -23.54 -6.76 -29.46
N THR A 24 -22.99 -7.96 -29.40
CA THR A 24 -23.35 -9.04 -30.34
C THR A 24 -23.32 -10.37 -29.59
N ALA A 25 -24.34 -11.18 -29.87
CA ALA A 25 -24.71 -12.39 -29.16
C ALA A 25 -23.93 -13.63 -29.64
N THR A 26 -23.78 -14.58 -28.70
CA THR A 26 -23.79 -16.06 -28.82
C THR A 26 -22.92 -16.74 -29.89
N PHE A 27 -22.03 -17.66 -29.48
CA PHE A 27 -22.13 -19.09 -29.81
C PHE A 27 -21.19 -19.93 -28.94
N SER A 28 -21.75 -21.00 -28.39
CA SER A 28 -21.09 -22.11 -27.71
C SER A 28 -20.29 -22.94 -28.72
N LEU A 29 -19.20 -23.55 -28.25
CA LEU A 29 -18.77 -24.87 -28.71
C LEU A 29 -17.82 -25.49 -27.68
N SER A 30 -18.25 -26.65 -27.20
CA SER A 30 -17.51 -27.64 -26.42
C SER A 30 -16.28 -28.16 -27.18
N SER A 31 -15.18 -28.41 -26.47
CA SER A 31 -14.41 -29.63 -26.70
C SER A 31 -13.70 -30.05 -25.42
N SER A 32 -13.86 -31.33 -25.10
CA SER A 32 -13.10 -32.05 -24.08
C SER A 32 -12.00 -32.81 -24.80
N PHE A 33 -10.76 -32.78 -24.33
CA PHE A 33 -9.84 -33.91 -24.49
C PHE A 33 -8.81 -33.95 -23.37
N THR A 34 -8.36 -35.17 -23.13
CA THR A 34 -7.90 -35.76 -21.88
C THR A 34 -6.38 -35.92 -21.89
N THR A 35 -5.77 -35.81 -20.70
CA THR A 35 -4.52 -36.46 -20.23
C THR A 35 -3.26 -36.45 -21.10
N GLN A 36 -2.16 -35.95 -20.53
CA GLN A 36 -0.96 -36.78 -20.35
C GLN A 36 -0.05 -36.30 -19.21
N HIS A 37 0.24 -37.26 -18.33
CA HIS A 37 1.30 -37.25 -17.33
C HIS A 37 2.67 -37.12 -18.00
N GLN A 38 3.56 -36.28 -17.45
CA GLN A 38 4.98 -36.62 -17.40
C GLN A 38 5.68 -35.89 -16.26
N GLN A 39 6.19 -36.70 -15.34
CA GLN A 39 7.12 -36.33 -14.29
C GLN A 39 8.48 -36.00 -14.90
N ASN A 40 9.17 -35.00 -14.37
CA ASN A 40 10.62 -35.01 -14.39
C ASN A 40 11.18 -34.36 -13.12
N ASN A 41 11.71 -35.23 -12.26
CA ASN A 41 12.59 -34.91 -11.15
C ASN A 41 13.92 -34.41 -11.72
N SER A 42 14.46 -33.32 -11.16
CA SER A 42 15.90 -33.08 -11.17
C SER A 42 16.32 -32.51 -9.82
N HIS A 43 16.90 -33.41 -9.03
CA HIS A 43 17.72 -33.13 -7.86
C HIS A 43 18.94 -32.32 -8.29
N LEU A 44 19.26 -31.22 -7.59
CA LEU A 44 20.62 -30.70 -7.56
C LEU A 44 21.05 -30.39 -6.13
N LEU A 45 22.21 -30.97 -5.82
CA LEU A 45 22.84 -31.11 -4.54
C LEU A 45 23.38 -29.79 -3.98
N ILE A 46 23.15 -29.66 -2.68
CA ILE A 46 23.84 -28.80 -1.74
C ILE A 46 25.32 -29.20 -1.69
N SER A 47 26.23 -28.24 -1.91
CA SER A 47 27.62 -28.35 -1.43
C SER A 47 27.95 -27.16 -0.52
N TYR A 48 28.14 -27.48 0.76
CA TYR A 48 28.67 -26.60 1.79
C TYR A 48 30.20 -26.56 1.66
N VAL A 49 30.78 -25.36 1.54
CA VAL A 49 32.19 -25.13 1.87
C VAL A 49 32.26 -24.10 2.98
N ALA A 50 32.61 -24.58 4.17
CA ALA A 50 32.86 -23.77 5.35
C ALA A 50 34.27 -23.15 5.28
N ARG A 51 34.37 -21.82 5.45
CA ARG A 51 35.61 -21.16 5.89
C ARG A 51 35.29 -20.19 7.03
N LYS A 52 36.02 -20.37 8.13
CA LYS A 52 36.01 -19.51 9.32
C LYS A 52 36.72 -18.16 9.05
N PRO A 53 36.42 -17.11 9.83
CA PRO A 53 36.84 -15.74 9.56
C PRO A 53 38.13 -15.35 10.31
N GLN A 54 38.90 -14.40 9.76
CA GLN A 54 39.80 -13.56 10.56
C GLN A 54 39.78 -12.10 10.05
N PRO A 55 39.95 -11.11 10.96
CA PRO A 55 39.68 -9.70 10.69
C PRO A 55 40.96 -8.92 10.34
N LYS A 56 40.82 -7.78 9.62
CA LYS A 56 41.56 -6.53 9.87
C LYS A 56 41.17 -5.37 8.94
N SER A 57 41.03 -4.22 9.60
CA SER A 57 41.23 -2.80 9.21
C SER A 57 40.47 -2.18 8.03
N GLU A 58 39.57 -1.27 8.44
CA GLU A 58 39.19 0.02 7.86
C GLU A 58 39.90 0.52 6.59
N SER A 59 39.08 0.94 5.61
CA SER A 59 39.24 2.25 4.96
C SER A 59 37.89 2.74 4.42
N ARG A 60 37.39 3.85 4.97
CA ARG A 60 36.23 4.59 4.50
C ARG A 60 36.53 5.22 3.14
N ILE A 61 35.90 4.73 2.07
CA ILE A 61 35.43 5.56 0.94
C ILE A 61 34.17 4.90 0.37
N SER A 62 32.99 5.34 0.84
CA SER A 62 31.71 4.91 0.27
C SER A 62 31.50 5.63 -1.06
N HIS A 63 32.06 5.09 -2.13
CA HIS A 63 31.63 5.43 -3.48
C HIS A 63 30.17 5.00 -3.65
N PHE A 64 29.28 5.96 -3.88
CA PHE A 64 27.90 5.72 -4.30
C PHE A 64 27.92 5.04 -5.67
N LEU A 65 28.08 3.72 -5.67
CA LEU A 65 27.77 2.87 -6.81
C LEU A 65 26.30 2.45 -6.70
N PRO A 66 25.53 2.48 -7.82
CA PRO A 66 24.15 2.05 -7.81
C PRO A 66 24.15 0.53 -7.60
N ILE A 67 23.79 0.09 -6.40
CA ILE A 67 23.56 -1.32 -6.10
C ILE A 67 22.33 -1.75 -6.90
N CYS A 68 22.56 -2.40 -8.04
CA CYS A 68 21.57 -3.20 -8.74
C CYS A 68 21.33 -4.50 -7.98
N THR A 69 20.28 -4.58 -7.14
CA THR A 69 19.68 -5.86 -6.70
C THR A 69 18.25 -5.65 -6.19
N LEU A 70 17.34 -6.55 -6.63
CA LEU A 70 15.92 -6.72 -6.26
C LEU A 70 14.97 -5.63 -6.81
N SER A 71 14.13 -6.05 -7.77
CA SER A 71 13.04 -5.32 -8.46
C SER A 71 12.87 -3.88 -7.98
N SER A 72 13.30 -2.91 -8.81
CA SER A 72 12.94 -1.50 -8.60
C SER A 72 11.44 -1.41 -8.32
N PRO A 73 11.00 -0.62 -7.32
CA PRO A 73 9.58 -0.37 -7.14
C PRO A 73 9.02 0.13 -8.48
N LYS A 74 7.88 -0.42 -8.88
CA LYS A 74 7.11 0.07 -10.01
C LYS A 74 5.97 0.91 -9.41
N PRO A 75 6.22 2.21 -9.10
CA PRO A 75 5.15 3.08 -8.63
C PRO A 75 4.04 3.09 -9.68
N PRO A 76 2.75 3.13 -9.27
CA PRO A 76 1.67 3.24 -10.23
C PRO A 76 1.75 4.54 -11.02
N THR A 77 1.38 4.48 -12.29
CA THR A 77 1.30 5.63 -13.20
C THR A 77 -0.14 6.07 -13.44
N THR A 78 -1.11 5.18 -13.19
CA THR A 78 -2.54 5.44 -13.31
C THR A 78 -3.29 5.10 -12.03
N LYS A 79 -4.53 5.57 -11.94
CA LYS A 79 -5.41 5.31 -10.80
C LYS A 79 -5.72 3.82 -10.70
N GLU A 80 -6.03 3.21 -11.83
CA GLU A 80 -6.40 1.82 -11.98
C GLU A 80 -5.22 0.91 -11.58
N GLU A 81 -3.99 1.30 -11.95
CA GLU A 81 -2.78 0.61 -11.53
C GLU A 81 -2.58 0.70 -10.01
N ALA A 82 -2.78 1.88 -9.41
CA ALA A 82 -2.68 2.06 -7.96
C ALA A 82 -3.69 1.19 -7.20
N ILE A 83 -4.93 1.12 -7.71
CA ILE A 83 -6.00 0.29 -7.14
C ILE A 83 -5.66 -1.19 -7.29
N LEU A 84 -5.19 -1.62 -8.46
CA LEU A 84 -4.79 -3.02 -8.70
C LEU A 84 -3.63 -3.44 -7.80
N GLN A 85 -2.60 -2.59 -7.64
CA GLN A 85 -1.48 -2.87 -6.76
C GLN A 85 -1.92 -2.95 -5.29
N ALA A 86 -2.75 -2.00 -4.82
CA ALA A 86 -3.29 -2.02 -3.47
C ALA A 86 -4.15 -3.25 -3.19
N LYS A 87 -5.03 -3.60 -4.15
CA LYS A 87 -5.86 -4.81 -4.14
C LYS A 87 -5.01 -6.07 -4.01
N THR A 88 -3.98 -6.19 -4.82
CA THR A 88 -3.05 -7.34 -4.84
C THR A 88 -2.25 -7.44 -3.53
N ALA A 89 -1.72 -6.33 -3.05
CA ALA A 89 -0.96 -6.28 -1.79
C ALA A 89 -1.85 -6.68 -0.60
N LEU A 90 -3.06 -6.11 -0.50
CA LEU A 90 -4.00 -6.43 0.58
C LEU A 90 -4.41 -7.90 0.54
N PHE A 91 -4.86 -8.41 -0.61
CA PHE A 91 -5.35 -9.78 -0.67
C PHE A 91 -4.27 -10.85 -0.50
N SER A 92 -3.05 -10.62 -1.02
CA SER A 92 -1.93 -11.54 -0.74
C SER A 92 -1.59 -11.60 0.75
N THR A 93 -1.67 -10.46 1.48
CA THR A 93 -1.48 -10.47 2.95
C THR A 93 -2.64 -11.11 3.72
N LEU A 94 -3.86 -11.11 3.15
CA LEU A 94 -5.04 -11.73 3.75
C LEU A 94 -5.14 -13.24 3.50
N GLU A 95 -4.45 -13.78 2.49
CA GLU A 95 -4.55 -15.20 2.11
C GLU A 95 -4.20 -16.14 3.27
N LYS A 96 -3.08 -15.91 3.95
CA LYS A 96 -2.63 -16.72 5.08
C LYS A 96 -3.56 -16.66 6.29
N PRO A 97 -3.96 -15.47 6.81
CA PRO A 97 -4.85 -15.40 7.97
C PRO A 97 -6.25 -15.93 7.69
N LEU A 98 -6.77 -15.79 6.47
CA LEU A 98 -8.09 -16.33 6.09
C LEU A 98 -8.11 -17.86 5.99
N ASN A 99 -7.02 -18.48 5.51
CA ASN A 99 -6.95 -19.92 5.32
C ASN A 99 -6.47 -20.71 6.54
N ASN A 100 -5.90 -20.05 7.56
CA ASN A 100 -5.37 -20.70 8.77
C ASN A 100 -5.96 -20.16 10.09
N PRO A 101 -7.30 -20.17 10.27
CA PRO A 101 -7.93 -19.68 11.51
C PRO A 101 -7.66 -20.58 12.73
N LYS A 102 -7.25 -21.85 12.52
CA LYS A 102 -7.23 -22.92 13.52
C LYS A 102 -6.09 -22.89 14.55
N LEU A 103 -5.18 -21.93 14.50
CA LEU A 103 -4.18 -21.79 15.57
C LEU A 103 -4.79 -21.21 16.86
N ALA A 104 -6.01 -20.65 16.80
CA ALA A 104 -6.69 -19.98 17.91
C ALA A 104 -6.98 -20.86 19.15
N GLY A 105 -6.76 -22.17 19.08
CA GLY A 105 -7.02 -23.12 20.17
C GLY A 105 -5.80 -23.55 21.02
N LYS A 106 -4.57 -23.13 20.72
CA LYS A 106 -3.36 -23.58 21.47
C LYS A 106 -2.57 -22.41 22.08
N ILE A 107 -2.88 -22.09 23.35
CA ILE A 107 -2.07 -21.49 24.44
C ILE A 107 -1.24 -20.20 24.17
N LYS A 108 -0.93 -19.81 22.92
CA LYS A 108 -0.28 -18.55 22.58
C LYS A 108 -1.31 -17.57 22.00
N LYS A 109 -1.45 -16.39 22.60
CA LYS A 109 -2.19 -15.27 22.01
C LYS A 109 -1.64 -15.03 20.59
N ILE A 110 -2.48 -15.25 19.58
CA ILE A 110 -2.12 -15.02 18.18
C ILE A 110 -2.16 -13.52 17.93
N LYS A 111 -1.11 -12.95 17.35
CA LYS A 111 -1.15 -11.55 16.90
C LYS A 111 -2.28 -11.42 15.87
N GLN A 112 -3.27 -10.59 16.17
CA GLN A 112 -4.31 -10.24 15.20
C GLN A 112 -3.67 -9.61 13.97
N PRO A 113 -3.99 -10.07 12.74
CA PRO A 113 -3.54 -9.39 11.53
C PRO A 113 -4.25 -8.04 11.41
N ARG A 114 -3.47 -6.95 11.35
CA ARG A 114 -3.99 -5.58 11.26
C ARG A 114 -3.28 -4.91 10.09
N PHE A 115 -4.02 -4.52 9.05
CA PHE A 115 -3.45 -4.02 7.80
C PHE A 115 -3.91 -2.61 7.49
N ARG A 116 -3.06 -1.83 6.83
CA ARG A 116 -3.41 -0.48 6.37
C ARG A 116 -3.10 -0.27 4.90
N VAL A 117 -4.03 0.36 4.20
CA VAL A 117 -3.92 0.71 2.79
C VAL A 117 -4.19 2.20 2.62
N GLU A 118 -3.33 2.87 1.88
CA GLU A 118 -3.43 4.29 1.54
C GLU A 118 -3.26 4.48 0.03
N ILE A 119 -4.33 4.86 -0.65
CA ILE A 119 -4.34 5.15 -2.07
C ILE A 119 -4.89 6.56 -2.31
N PRO A 120 -4.39 7.31 -3.29
CA PRO A 120 -4.95 8.62 -3.59
C PRO A 120 -6.39 8.47 -4.07
N VAL A 121 -7.26 9.32 -3.54
CA VAL A 121 -8.65 9.45 -3.97
C VAL A 121 -8.84 10.74 -4.74
N ILE A 122 -9.83 10.74 -5.64
CA ILE A 122 -10.16 11.93 -6.43
C ILE A 122 -10.81 12.98 -5.54
N ASP A 123 -11.76 12.53 -4.72
CA ASP A 123 -12.48 13.28 -3.70
C ASP A 123 -13.06 12.29 -2.67
N ASP A 124 -13.55 12.84 -1.56
CA ASP A 124 -14.20 12.08 -0.48
C ASP A 124 -15.72 11.97 -0.67
N SER A 125 -16.22 12.15 -1.90
CA SER A 125 -17.66 12.04 -2.15
C SER A 125 -18.14 10.61 -1.96
N PRO A 126 -19.41 10.41 -1.57
CA PRO A 126 -19.98 9.07 -1.42
C PRO A 126 -19.86 8.21 -2.68
N SER A 127 -20.01 8.79 -3.86
CA SER A 127 -19.88 8.09 -5.14
C SER A 127 -18.44 7.63 -5.39
N SER A 128 -17.44 8.48 -5.16
CA SER A 128 -16.03 8.13 -5.36
C SER A 128 -15.56 7.04 -4.42
N LEU A 129 -15.91 7.14 -3.13
CA LEU A 129 -15.50 6.15 -2.12
C LEU A 129 -16.24 4.81 -2.27
N SER A 130 -17.54 4.83 -2.61
CA SER A 130 -18.30 3.60 -2.89
C SER A 130 -17.79 2.86 -4.13
N GLN A 131 -17.50 3.59 -5.21
CA GLN A 131 -16.91 3.01 -6.41
C GLN A 131 -15.52 2.42 -6.13
N LEU A 132 -14.70 3.12 -5.34
CA LEU A 132 -13.38 2.63 -4.94
C LEU A 132 -13.46 1.35 -4.12
N ALA A 133 -14.36 1.32 -3.14
CA ALA A 133 -14.60 0.12 -2.33
C ALA A 133 -15.08 -1.04 -3.21
N LEU A 134 -15.94 -0.78 -4.20
CA LEU A 134 -16.40 -1.79 -5.15
C LEU A 134 -15.25 -2.33 -6.02
N GLU A 135 -14.38 -1.47 -6.55
CA GLU A 135 -13.24 -1.91 -7.38
C GLU A 135 -12.25 -2.79 -6.60
N VAL A 136 -12.05 -2.50 -5.31
CA VAL A 136 -11.15 -3.25 -4.44
C VAL A 136 -11.81 -4.52 -3.89
N PHE A 137 -13.02 -4.42 -3.32
CA PHE A 137 -13.66 -5.48 -2.54
C PHE A 137 -14.82 -6.19 -3.25
N GLY A 138 -15.33 -5.62 -4.35
CA GLY A 138 -16.39 -6.22 -5.16
C GLY A 138 -15.96 -7.54 -5.78
N GLU A 139 -14.68 -7.72 -6.07
CA GLU A 139 -14.12 -8.99 -6.53
C GLU A 139 -12.90 -9.36 -5.69
N MET A 140 -12.99 -10.48 -4.98
CA MET A 140 -11.90 -10.96 -4.14
C MET A 140 -11.24 -12.19 -4.78
N PRO A 141 -9.95 -12.12 -5.15
CA PRO A 141 -9.23 -13.25 -5.73
C PRO A 141 -8.96 -14.38 -4.73
N VAL A 142 -9.11 -14.09 -3.43
CA VAL A 142 -8.82 -15.04 -2.35
C VAL A 142 -10.08 -15.83 -2.00
N ARG A 143 -10.05 -17.12 -2.29
CA ARG A 143 -11.07 -18.08 -1.84
C ARG A 143 -10.61 -18.73 -0.54
N ARG A 144 -11.45 -18.69 0.49
CA ARG A 144 -11.30 -19.59 1.66
C ARG A 144 -11.59 -21.00 1.16
N LYS A 145 -10.75 -22.00 1.50
CA LYS A 145 -10.92 -23.39 1.03
C LYS A 145 -12.38 -23.88 1.14
N GLY A 146 -13.12 -23.79 0.04
CA GLY A 146 -14.52 -24.26 -0.08
C GLY A 146 -15.63 -23.31 0.37
N SER A 147 -15.37 -22.04 0.73
CA SER A 147 -16.43 -21.09 1.10
C SER A 147 -16.16 -19.66 0.59
N GLN A 148 -17.24 -18.92 0.34
CA GLN A 148 -17.17 -17.49 0.07
C GLN A 148 -16.61 -16.76 1.30
N VAL A 149 -15.83 -15.70 1.06
CA VAL A 149 -15.32 -14.85 2.14
C VAL A 149 -16.33 -13.75 2.42
N LYS A 150 -16.62 -13.54 3.71
CA LYS A 150 -17.53 -12.50 4.19
C LYS A 150 -16.73 -11.28 4.62
N ILE A 151 -16.96 -10.15 3.96
CA ILE A 151 -16.31 -8.87 4.27
C ILE A 151 -17.33 -7.96 4.94
N LEU A 152 -16.98 -7.41 6.09
CA LEU A 152 -17.69 -6.30 6.71
C LEU A 152 -16.95 -5.01 6.41
N ILE A 153 -17.58 -4.08 5.69
CA ILE A 153 -17.07 -2.72 5.49
C ILE A 153 -17.79 -1.77 6.43
N LEU A 154 -17.02 -1.11 7.30
CA LEU A 154 -17.47 -0.07 8.19
C LEU A 154 -17.18 1.30 7.59
N TRP A 155 -18.21 2.09 7.39
CA TRP A 155 -18.15 3.40 6.76
C TRP A 155 -18.21 4.52 7.80
N ALA A 156 -17.50 5.61 7.54
CA ALA A 156 -17.45 6.74 8.47
C ALA A 156 -18.78 7.50 8.64
N SER A 157 -19.76 7.30 7.76
CA SER A 157 -21.08 7.93 7.90
C SER A 157 -22.20 7.14 7.22
N GLN A 158 -23.43 7.43 7.63
CA GLN A 158 -24.64 6.84 7.05
C GLN A 158 -24.79 7.16 5.55
N SER A 159 -24.42 8.37 5.12
CA SER A 159 -24.51 8.77 3.71
C SER A 159 -23.54 7.96 2.83
N LEU A 160 -22.33 7.69 3.35
CA LEU A 160 -21.36 6.82 2.69
C LEU A 160 -21.87 5.37 2.63
N THR A 161 -22.44 4.87 3.73
CA THR A 161 -23.03 3.52 3.81
C THR A 161 -24.15 3.31 2.79
N GLN A 162 -25.04 4.30 2.64
CA GLN A 162 -26.14 4.23 1.66
C GLN A 162 -25.64 4.21 0.22
N ALA A 163 -24.64 5.05 -0.11
CA ALA A 163 -24.03 5.05 -1.43
C ALA A 163 -23.33 3.71 -1.73
N ALA A 164 -22.65 3.15 -0.73
CA ALA A 164 -22.02 1.84 -0.83
C ALA A 164 -23.03 0.73 -1.10
N ASN A 165 -24.12 0.64 -0.34
CA ASN A 165 -25.17 -0.36 -0.57
C ASN A 165 -25.68 -0.29 -2.01
N LYS A 166 -25.98 0.91 -2.51
CA LYS A 166 -26.42 1.09 -3.91
C LYS A 166 -25.38 0.61 -4.93
N ALA A 167 -24.10 0.88 -4.69
CA ALA A 167 -23.02 0.44 -5.58
C ALA A 167 -22.85 -1.08 -5.58
N PHE A 168 -22.88 -1.71 -4.41
CA PHE A 168 -22.72 -3.16 -4.26
C PHE A 168 -23.97 -3.95 -4.69
N ASP A 169 -25.19 -3.44 -4.48
CA ASP A 169 -26.43 -4.09 -4.92
C ASP A 169 -26.51 -4.21 -6.46
N SER A 170 -25.86 -3.28 -7.16
CA SER A 170 -25.79 -3.28 -8.63
C SER A 170 -24.76 -4.27 -9.18
N HIS A 171 -23.98 -4.93 -8.30
CA HIS A 171 -22.85 -5.78 -8.68
C HIS A 171 -23.07 -7.22 -8.20
N SER A 172 -23.13 -8.16 -9.15
CA SER A 172 -23.19 -9.59 -8.82
C SER A 172 -21.78 -10.11 -8.59
N SER A 173 -21.49 -10.62 -7.40
CA SER A 173 -20.18 -11.19 -7.06
C SER A 173 -20.30 -12.42 -6.17
N ASP A 174 -19.28 -13.28 -6.24
CA ASP A 174 -19.07 -14.43 -5.35
C ASP A 174 -18.68 -14.00 -3.92
N VAL A 175 -18.47 -12.71 -3.67
CA VAL A 175 -18.07 -12.16 -2.35
C VAL A 175 -19.28 -11.61 -1.61
N VAL A 176 -19.43 -11.99 -0.34
CA VAL A 176 -20.48 -11.44 0.52
C VAL A 176 -19.94 -10.21 1.22
N VAL A 177 -20.26 -9.04 0.69
CA VAL A 177 -19.92 -7.74 1.30
C VAL A 177 -21.12 -7.19 2.06
N ARG A 178 -20.91 -6.84 3.33
CA ARG A 178 -21.89 -6.12 4.14
C ARG A 178 -21.36 -4.73 4.47
N ASN A 179 -22.14 -3.69 4.19
CA ASN A 179 -21.81 -2.32 4.53
C ASN A 179 -22.58 -1.91 5.78
N ILE A 180 -21.87 -1.36 6.78
CA ILE A 180 -22.46 -0.85 8.02
C ILE A 180 -21.85 0.52 8.32
N ASP A 181 -22.64 1.41 8.89
CA ASP A 181 -22.15 2.68 9.41
C ASP A 181 -21.44 2.48 10.74
N VAL A 182 -20.31 3.15 10.95
CA VAL A 182 -19.51 2.96 12.16
C VAL A 182 -20.23 3.39 13.43
N SER A 183 -21.18 4.33 13.36
CA SER A 183 -21.93 4.77 14.54
C SER A 183 -23.03 3.78 14.94
N SER A 184 -23.57 3.02 13.99
CA SER A 184 -24.61 1.99 14.28
C SER A 184 -24.05 0.62 14.63
N VAL A 185 -22.74 0.39 14.45
CA VAL A 185 -22.12 -0.93 14.70
C VAL A 185 -22.28 -1.42 16.14
N LEU A 186 -22.38 -0.50 17.10
CA LEU A 186 -22.54 -0.85 18.52
C LEU A 186 -23.98 -1.27 18.86
N ASP A 187 -24.96 -0.88 18.04
CA ASP A 187 -26.38 -1.21 18.18
C ASP A 187 -26.77 -2.47 17.40
N GLU A 188 -25.92 -2.91 16.46
CA GLU A 188 -26.12 -4.12 15.67
C GLU A 188 -25.96 -5.40 16.50
N ASP A 189 -26.70 -6.46 16.15
CA ASP A 189 -26.51 -7.77 16.79
C ASP A 189 -25.06 -8.23 16.57
N ILE A 190 -24.33 -8.34 17.68
CA ILE A 190 -22.95 -8.80 17.78
C ILE A 190 -22.74 -10.10 16.98
N ARG A 191 -23.74 -10.99 16.91
CA ARG A 191 -23.68 -12.23 16.13
C ARG A 191 -23.52 -11.98 14.63
N THR A 192 -24.13 -10.92 14.12
CA THR A 192 -24.11 -10.58 12.70
C THR A 192 -22.80 -9.91 12.31
N VAL A 193 -22.29 -9.00 13.16
CA VAL A 193 -20.94 -8.42 13.04
C VAL A 193 -19.87 -9.53 13.15
N ASN A 194 -20.09 -10.49 14.05
CA ASN A 194 -19.19 -11.62 14.25
C ASN A 194 -19.27 -12.72 13.19
N SER A 195 -20.09 -12.57 12.15
CA SER A 195 -20.15 -13.57 11.08
C SER A 195 -19.14 -13.33 9.96
N ALA A 196 -18.55 -12.12 9.88
CA ALA A 196 -17.61 -11.76 8.83
C ALA A 196 -16.19 -12.31 9.07
N ASP A 197 -15.46 -12.60 7.99
CA ASP A 197 -14.11 -13.13 8.05
C ASP A 197 -13.06 -12.01 8.16
N VAL A 198 -13.36 -10.83 7.60
CA VAL A 198 -12.53 -9.62 7.63
C VAL A 198 -13.41 -8.41 7.92
N ALA A 199 -12.93 -7.49 8.76
CA ALA A 199 -13.51 -6.14 8.87
C ALA A 199 -12.61 -5.10 8.20
N VAL A 200 -13.20 -4.17 7.47
CA VAL A 200 -12.51 -3.08 6.78
C VAL A 200 -13.13 -1.75 7.22
N PHE A 201 -12.35 -0.88 7.85
CA PHE A 201 -12.75 0.50 8.12
C PHE A 201 -12.40 1.35 6.91
N LEU A 202 -13.40 1.89 6.21
CA LEU A 202 -13.19 2.71 5.02
C LEU A 202 -13.33 4.19 5.35
N ALA A 203 -12.28 4.94 5.04
CA ALA A 203 -12.16 6.36 5.32
C ALA A 203 -12.53 6.77 6.76
N PRO A 204 -12.08 6.04 7.81
CA PRO A 204 -12.40 6.41 9.18
C PRO A 204 -11.81 7.76 9.55
N GLU A 205 -12.51 8.48 10.42
CA GLU A 205 -12.09 9.76 10.98
C GLU A 205 -11.37 9.57 12.32
N ALA A 206 -10.50 10.53 12.69
CA ALA A 206 -9.79 10.47 13.97
C ALA A 206 -10.75 10.43 15.18
N SER A 207 -11.89 11.11 15.07
CA SER A 207 -12.98 11.09 16.06
C SER A 207 -13.60 9.71 16.28
N GLN A 208 -13.36 8.75 15.38
CA GLN A 208 -13.95 7.41 15.41
C GLN A 208 -12.97 6.36 15.94
N LEU A 209 -11.74 6.73 16.33
CA LEU A 209 -10.70 5.78 16.71
C LEU A 209 -11.08 4.86 17.88
N GLU A 210 -11.85 5.35 18.85
CA GLU A 210 -12.33 4.53 19.97
C GLU A 210 -13.29 3.42 19.50
N VAL A 211 -14.18 3.74 18.56
CA VAL A 211 -15.10 2.77 17.96
C VAL A 211 -14.33 1.78 17.09
N VAL A 212 -13.39 2.28 16.27
CA VAL A 212 -12.49 1.44 15.45
C VAL A 212 -11.73 0.46 16.33
N LYS A 213 -11.21 0.90 17.48
CA LYS A 213 -10.54 0.04 18.45
C LYS A 213 -11.48 -1.00 19.05
N THR A 214 -12.67 -0.59 19.46
CA THR A 214 -13.68 -1.50 20.05
C THR A 214 -14.09 -2.61 19.08
N VAL A 215 -14.38 -2.27 17.83
CA VAL A 215 -14.70 -3.24 16.77
C VAL A 215 -13.50 -4.12 16.43
N THR A 216 -12.28 -3.56 16.41
CA THR A 216 -11.06 -4.33 16.18
C THR A 216 -10.85 -5.38 17.28
N ASP A 217 -11.05 -5.00 18.53
CA ASP A 217 -10.89 -5.89 19.69
C ASP A 217 -11.97 -6.99 19.69
N SER A 218 -13.21 -6.70 19.26
CA SER A 218 -14.28 -7.71 19.12
C SER A 218 -14.05 -8.69 17.95
N PHE A 219 -13.30 -8.27 16.92
CA PHE A 219 -12.94 -9.12 15.79
C PHE A 219 -11.84 -10.14 16.10
N TYR A 220 -11.10 -9.99 17.20
CA TYR A 220 -9.95 -10.83 17.52
C TYR A 220 -10.32 -12.33 17.52
N PRO A 221 -9.50 -13.21 16.89
CA PRO A 221 -8.20 -12.96 16.26
C PRO A 221 -8.26 -12.70 14.74
N ARG A 222 -9.44 -12.41 14.18
CA ARG A 222 -9.64 -12.24 12.72
C ARG A 222 -8.94 -10.99 12.18
N PRO A 223 -8.55 -11.02 10.90
CA PRO A 223 -7.93 -9.87 10.26
C PRO A 223 -8.85 -8.64 10.23
N VAL A 224 -8.25 -7.48 10.41
CA VAL A 224 -8.89 -6.18 10.21
C VAL A 224 -8.03 -5.28 9.32
N ALA A 225 -8.65 -4.41 8.55
CA ALA A 225 -7.96 -3.44 7.70
C ALA A 225 -8.49 -2.02 7.89
N ILE A 226 -7.59 -1.03 7.86
CA ILE A 226 -7.94 0.39 7.71
C ILE A 226 -7.60 0.79 6.28
N PHE A 227 -8.57 1.38 5.59
CA PHE A 227 -8.44 1.78 4.20
C PHE A 227 -8.69 3.28 4.07
N ASN A 228 -7.68 4.02 3.60
CA ASN A 228 -7.68 5.47 3.41
C ASN A 228 -8.15 6.27 4.65
N PRO A 229 -7.52 6.11 5.82
CA PRO A 229 -7.90 6.90 7.00
C PRO A 229 -7.79 8.41 6.70
N LYS A 230 -8.68 9.21 7.30
CA LYS A 230 -8.73 10.67 7.05
C LYS A 230 -7.72 11.48 7.87
N TRP A 231 -6.82 10.82 8.60
CA TRP A 231 -5.74 11.45 9.34
C TRP A 231 -4.39 11.21 8.66
N GLY A 232 -3.52 12.21 8.74
CA GLY A 232 -2.11 12.10 8.36
C GLY A 232 -1.32 11.23 9.34
N PHE A 233 -0.17 10.72 8.90
CA PHE A 233 0.71 9.93 9.77
C PHE A 233 1.30 10.80 10.90
N GLU A 234 1.50 12.08 10.62
CA GLU A 234 1.98 13.09 11.55
C GLU A 234 1.01 13.37 12.69
N GLU A 235 -0.29 13.19 12.45
CA GLU A 235 -1.34 13.36 13.47
C GLU A 235 -1.35 12.18 14.45
N GLU A 236 -0.75 11.03 14.10
CA GLU A 236 -0.86 9.81 14.89
C GLU A 236 -0.18 9.91 16.26
N VAL A 237 0.81 10.79 16.41
CA VAL A 237 1.45 11.06 17.70
C VAL A 237 0.55 11.82 18.66
N ASP A 238 -0.46 12.53 18.13
CA ASP A 238 -1.39 13.35 18.90
C ASP A 238 -2.61 12.54 19.39
N PHE A 239 -2.72 11.26 19.01
CA PHE A 239 -3.78 10.36 19.46
C PHE A 239 -3.60 9.80 20.89
N GLY A 240 -2.53 10.20 21.59
CA GLY A 240 -2.27 9.81 22.98
C GLY A 240 -2.23 8.29 23.16
N GLU A 241 -3.13 7.75 23.98
CA GLU A 241 -3.19 6.30 24.25
C GLU A 241 -3.52 5.46 23.01
N LEU A 242 -4.21 6.04 22.02
CA LEU A 242 -4.60 5.36 20.79
C LEU A 242 -3.49 5.34 19.73
N SER A 243 -2.40 6.10 19.91
CA SER A 243 -1.25 6.09 18.99
C SER A 243 -0.64 4.69 18.82
N GLY A 244 -0.52 3.94 19.93
CA GLY A 244 -0.03 2.55 19.90
C GLY A 244 -0.99 1.59 19.18
N PHE A 245 -2.30 1.88 19.23
CA PHE A 245 -3.31 1.11 18.51
C PHE A 245 -3.20 1.37 17.00
N VAL A 246 -3.15 2.63 16.56
CA VAL A 246 -3.01 2.98 15.13
C VAL A 246 -1.67 2.46 14.57
N GLY A 247 -0.58 2.62 15.32
CA GLY A 247 0.74 2.09 14.97
C GLY A 247 0.82 0.56 14.93
N SER A 248 -0.20 -0.16 15.40
CA SER A 248 -0.24 -1.63 15.33
C SER A 248 -0.63 -2.18 13.94
N PHE A 249 -1.12 -1.30 13.05
CA PHE A 249 -1.52 -1.67 11.68
C PHE A 249 -0.30 -1.67 10.75
N ASP A 250 -0.01 -2.84 10.17
CA ASP A 250 1.04 -2.99 9.17
C ASP A 250 0.57 -2.36 7.85
N VAL A 251 1.23 -1.27 7.41
CA VAL A 251 0.93 -0.65 6.10
C VAL A 251 1.38 -1.60 4.99
N VAL A 252 0.43 -2.15 4.24
CA VAL A 252 0.70 -3.10 3.14
C VAL A 252 0.79 -2.42 1.79
N TYR A 253 0.13 -1.27 1.65
CA TYR A 253 0.23 -0.43 0.47
C TYR A 253 0.07 1.03 0.88
N SER A 254 0.92 1.90 0.35
CA SER A 254 0.80 3.35 0.48
C SER A 254 1.35 4.01 -0.77
N PHE A 255 0.57 4.90 -1.38
CA PHE A 255 1.04 5.78 -2.45
C PHE A 255 0.55 7.19 -2.12
N THR A 256 1.33 7.91 -1.32
CA THR A 256 0.95 9.22 -0.78
C THR A 256 1.75 10.34 -1.45
N GLY A 257 1.05 11.31 -2.03
CA GLY A 257 1.66 12.47 -2.67
C GLY A 257 2.44 13.35 -1.69
N LEU A 258 3.57 13.86 -2.16
CA LEU A 258 4.39 14.86 -1.50
C LEU A 258 4.48 16.09 -2.42
N GLU A 259 4.31 17.28 -1.87
CA GLU A 259 4.72 18.52 -2.55
C GLU A 259 5.75 19.24 -1.67
N VAL A 260 6.96 19.40 -2.21
CA VAL A 260 7.98 20.25 -1.60
C VAL A 260 7.98 21.59 -2.30
N ARG A 261 7.83 22.65 -1.51
CA ARG A 261 7.99 24.02 -1.97
C ARG A 261 9.40 24.49 -1.62
N GLY A 262 10.28 24.55 -2.61
CA GLY A 262 11.52 25.33 -2.52
C GLY A 262 11.25 26.81 -2.75
N ILE A 263 12.28 27.65 -2.50
CA ILE A 263 12.20 29.12 -2.65
C ILE A 263 11.84 29.53 -4.10
N LEU A 264 12.25 28.75 -5.10
CA LEU A 264 12.05 29.03 -6.53
C LEU A 264 11.46 27.86 -7.34
N SER A 265 11.24 26.69 -6.74
CA SER A 265 10.75 25.51 -7.46
C SER A 265 9.83 24.65 -6.61
N LYS A 266 8.75 24.14 -7.22
CA LYS A 266 7.92 23.08 -6.64
C LYS A 266 8.39 21.74 -7.21
N ARG A 267 8.56 20.74 -6.35
CA ARG A 267 8.79 19.36 -6.78
C ARG A 267 7.70 18.47 -6.21
N LYS A 268 7.15 17.63 -7.09
CA LYS A 268 6.23 16.57 -6.71
C LYS A 268 7.04 15.33 -6.36
N GLY A 269 6.61 14.64 -5.32
CA GLY A 269 7.15 13.37 -4.93
C GLY A 269 6.06 12.47 -4.39
N VAL A 270 6.45 11.26 -4.00
CA VAL A 270 5.56 10.27 -3.43
C VAL A 270 6.30 9.49 -2.35
N ILE A 271 5.62 9.21 -1.24
CA ILE A 271 5.99 8.13 -0.33
C ILE A 271 5.27 6.87 -0.81
N PHE A 272 6.04 5.85 -1.17
CA PHE A 272 5.51 4.61 -1.73
C PHE A 272 5.91 3.40 -0.91
N LYS A 273 4.95 2.50 -0.69
CA LYS A 273 5.17 1.15 -0.20
C LYS A 273 4.19 0.22 -0.90
N CYS A 274 4.65 -0.94 -1.32
CA CYS A 274 3.80 -1.98 -1.90
C CYS A 274 4.37 -3.33 -1.48
N VAL A 275 3.65 -4.05 -0.61
CA VAL A 275 4.02 -5.39 -0.17
C VAL A 275 3.72 -6.39 -1.28
N LYS A 276 4.69 -7.23 -1.61
CA LYS A 276 4.53 -8.31 -2.59
C LYS A 276 4.35 -9.66 -1.91
N ASP A 277 3.53 -10.51 -2.53
CA ASP A 277 3.37 -11.93 -2.16
C ASP A 277 3.00 -12.18 -0.69
N GLY A 278 2.33 -11.22 -0.04
CA GLY A 278 1.92 -11.34 1.37
C GLY A 278 3.06 -11.30 2.40
N VAL A 279 4.30 -11.02 1.99
CA VAL A 279 5.47 -11.02 2.88
C VAL A 279 5.76 -9.60 3.38
N LEU A 280 5.44 -9.34 4.64
CA LEU A 280 5.69 -8.03 5.27
C LEU A 280 7.19 -7.74 5.54
N SER A 281 8.02 -8.78 5.62
CA SER A 281 9.42 -8.68 6.00
C SER A 281 10.30 -8.31 4.82
N GLY A 282 11.15 -7.29 4.98
CA GLY A 282 12.11 -6.87 3.96
C GLY A 282 11.61 -5.78 3.02
N GLU A 283 10.29 -5.57 2.94
CA GLU A 283 9.71 -4.49 2.14
C GLU A 283 10.11 -3.11 2.69
N ARG A 284 10.49 -2.22 1.77
CA ARG A 284 11.01 -0.89 2.08
C ARG A 284 9.97 0.17 1.76
N TRP A 285 10.08 1.29 2.47
CA TRP A 285 9.44 2.53 2.08
C TRP A 285 10.35 3.25 1.09
N TYR A 286 9.76 3.78 0.02
CA TYR A 286 10.46 4.51 -1.03
C TYR A 286 10.02 5.96 -1.01
N VAL A 287 10.98 6.87 -1.09
CA VAL A 287 10.70 8.27 -1.43
C VAL A 287 11.05 8.42 -2.89
N LEU A 288 10.06 8.82 -3.69
CA LEU A 288 10.20 9.08 -5.11
C LEU A 288 9.98 10.55 -5.40
N VAL A 289 10.68 11.09 -6.40
CA VAL A 289 10.53 12.48 -6.87
C VAL A 289 10.34 12.47 -8.37
N GLU A 290 9.48 13.35 -8.86
CA GLU A 290 9.31 13.58 -10.29
C GLU A 290 10.52 14.35 -10.83
N GLU A 291 11.31 13.69 -11.68
CA GLU A 291 12.40 14.26 -12.46
C GLU A 291 12.11 14.02 -13.94
N GLU A 292 12.09 15.09 -14.75
CA GLU A 292 11.86 14.98 -16.22
C GLU A 292 10.54 14.28 -16.60
N GLY A 293 9.53 14.32 -15.71
CA GLY A 293 8.23 13.68 -15.91
C GLY A 293 8.15 12.22 -15.43
N GLU A 294 9.23 11.68 -14.86
CA GLU A 294 9.29 10.31 -14.34
C GLU A 294 9.53 10.27 -12.83
N LEU A 295 8.88 9.35 -12.13
CA LEU A 295 9.12 9.11 -10.71
C LEU A 295 10.41 8.31 -10.50
N ARG A 296 11.43 8.95 -9.91
CA ARG A 296 12.71 8.31 -9.59
C ARG A 296 12.86 8.12 -8.09
N VAL A 297 13.40 6.97 -7.69
CA VAL A 297 13.68 6.66 -6.28
C VAL A 297 14.86 7.50 -5.80
N VAL A 298 14.64 8.29 -4.75
CA VAL A 298 15.66 9.17 -4.16
C VAL A 298 16.14 8.68 -2.79
N SER A 299 15.32 7.91 -2.08
CA SER A 299 15.69 7.30 -0.80
C SER A 299 14.86 6.04 -0.49
N ARG A 300 15.37 5.22 0.42
CA ARG A 300 14.75 3.97 0.89
C ARG A 300 14.82 3.91 2.42
N PHE A 301 13.71 3.58 3.07
CA PHE A 301 13.60 3.50 4.52
C PHE A 301 13.10 2.12 4.97
N LYS A 302 13.53 1.70 6.17
CA LYS A 302 13.06 0.44 6.78
C LYS A 302 11.68 0.60 7.43
N ALA A 303 11.41 1.77 7.99
CA ALA A 303 10.14 2.18 8.58
C ALA A 303 9.54 3.33 7.75
N ARG A 304 8.30 3.71 8.04
CA ARG A 304 7.67 4.86 7.39
C ARG A 304 8.51 6.10 7.69
N PRO A 305 8.98 6.84 6.67
CA PRO A 305 9.80 8.02 6.93
C PRO A 305 8.93 9.13 7.52
N SER A 306 9.49 9.84 8.49
CA SER A 306 8.92 11.06 9.03
C SER A 306 8.97 12.21 8.03
N ILE A 307 8.11 13.21 8.22
CA ILE A 307 8.11 14.43 7.39
C ILE A 307 9.50 15.07 7.38
N SER A 308 10.17 15.15 8.53
CA SER A 308 11.52 15.72 8.63
C SER A 308 12.57 14.90 7.85
N GLU A 309 12.51 13.57 7.90
CA GLU A 309 13.40 12.72 7.09
C GLU A 309 13.18 12.91 5.58
N VAL A 310 11.92 13.01 5.17
CA VAL A 310 11.55 13.29 3.78
C VAL A 310 12.05 14.68 3.36
N GLU A 311 11.86 15.70 4.19
CA GLU A 311 12.36 17.07 4.00
C GLU A 311 13.87 17.09 3.78
N ASN A 312 14.62 16.41 4.66
CA ASN A 312 16.08 16.34 4.60
C ASN A 312 16.58 15.65 3.32
N VAL A 313 15.95 14.54 2.91
CA VAL A 313 16.26 13.87 1.64
C VAL A 313 16.07 14.83 0.47
N LEU A 314 14.99 15.61 0.47
CA LEU A 314 14.61 16.47 -0.63
C LEU A 314 15.46 17.74 -0.68
N TYR A 315 15.85 18.31 0.46
CA TYR A 315 16.84 19.40 0.52
C TYR A 315 18.20 18.97 0.00
N ASN A 316 18.69 17.80 0.40
CA ASN A 316 19.96 17.26 -0.10
C ASN A 316 19.94 17.09 -1.62
N LEU A 317 18.83 16.59 -2.16
CA LEU A 317 18.65 16.45 -3.61
C LEU A 317 18.60 17.82 -4.32
N MET A 318 17.95 18.82 -3.73
CA MET A 318 17.96 20.19 -4.25
C MET A 318 19.37 20.80 -4.26
N ALA A 319 20.17 20.58 -3.20
CA ALA A 319 21.54 21.07 -3.14
C ALA A 319 22.44 20.47 -4.22
N ILE A 320 22.33 19.15 -4.47
CA ILE A 320 23.11 18.46 -5.50
C ILE A 320 22.70 18.92 -6.92
N ASN A 321 21.42 19.20 -7.14
CA ASN A 321 20.88 19.61 -8.44
C ASN A 321 20.83 21.14 -8.67
N SER A 322 21.41 21.94 -7.76
CA SER A 322 21.41 23.41 -7.85
C SER A 322 22.20 23.90 -9.08
N PRO A 323 21.76 24.99 -9.76
CA PRO A 323 22.51 25.59 -10.87
C PRO A 323 23.96 25.90 -10.51
N VAL A 324 24.24 26.29 -9.26
CA VAL A 324 25.59 26.62 -8.81
C VAL A 324 26.48 25.37 -8.71
N THR A 325 25.95 24.26 -8.18
CA THR A 325 26.69 22.98 -8.11
C THR A 325 26.85 22.33 -9.47
N LYS A 326 25.85 22.44 -10.36
CA LYS A 326 25.99 22.03 -11.76
C LYS A 326 27.06 22.84 -12.48
N SER A 327 27.04 24.17 -12.37
CA SER A 327 28.06 25.04 -12.99
C SER A 327 29.47 24.77 -12.46
N ALA A 328 29.63 24.53 -11.14
CA ALA A 328 30.92 24.16 -10.56
C ALA A 328 31.43 22.81 -11.09
N LYS A 329 30.54 21.82 -11.27
CA LYS A 329 30.89 20.54 -11.90
C LYS A 329 31.28 20.72 -13.36
N PHE A 330 30.54 21.52 -14.13
CA PHE A 330 30.91 21.85 -15.52
C PHE A 330 32.29 22.52 -15.61
N LEU A 331 32.58 23.50 -14.76
CA LEU A 331 33.89 24.16 -14.72
C LEU A 331 35.00 23.19 -14.32
N LYS A 332 34.77 22.33 -13.32
CA LYS A 332 35.72 21.29 -12.93
C LYS A 332 35.98 20.29 -14.05
N ASP A 333 34.92 19.83 -14.74
CA ASP A 333 35.02 18.88 -15.84
C ASP A 333 35.78 19.50 -17.04
N LEU A 334 35.50 20.78 -17.35
CA LEU A 334 36.26 21.57 -18.33
C LEU A 334 37.75 21.68 -17.96
N VAL A 335 38.06 22.02 -16.71
CA VAL A 335 39.45 22.15 -16.24
C VAL A 335 40.16 20.78 -16.24
N SER A 336 39.47 19.70 -15.86
CA SER A 336 40.05 18.35 -15.85
C SER A 336 40.33 17.79 -17.25
N ASN A 337 39.48 18.10 -18.25
CA ASN A 337 39.71 17.74 -19.64
C ASN A 337 40.87 18.53 -20.27
N VAL A 338 41.11 19.76 -19.81
CA VAL A 338 42.24 20.60 -20.26
C VAL A 338 43.56 20.22 -19.58
N THR A 339 43.52 19.67 -18.36
CA THR A 339 44.74 19.30 -17.58
C THR A 339 45.17 17.83 -17.72
N GLY A 340 44.48 17.01 -18.52
CA GLY A 340 45.03 15.74 -19.01
C GLY A 340 45.38 14.68 -17.96
N LYS A 341 44.69 14.64 -16.82
CA LYS A 341 44.82 13.52 -15.85
C LYS A 341 43.51 12.74 -15.79
N LYS A 342 43.47 11.65 -16.57
CA LYS A 342 42.55 10.54 -16.37
C LYS A 342 42.97 9.69 -15.19
#